data_AF-A0A260P9W2-F1
#
_entry.id   AF-A0A260P9W2-F1
#
_cell.length_a   1.000
_cell.length_b   1.000
_cell.length_c   1.000
_cell.angle_alpha   90.00
_cell.angle_beta   90.00
_cell.angle_gamma   90.00
#
_symmetry.space_group_name_H-M   'P 1'
#
loop_
_entity.id
_entity.type
_entity.pdbx_description
1 polymer ?
#
loop_
_entity_poly.entity_id
_entity_poly.type
_entity_poly.pdbx_seq_one_letter_code
_entity_poly.pdbx_strand_id
1 'polypeptide(L)' 'MSARFDTCNGTLVIHAVGGAECTEPDCVDLEYVRHFLVLECEEVTGGCQCTALVEFAQAS' A
#
# COMPACT_ATOMS: atom_id res chain seq x y z
N MET A 1 -30.18 -4.36 -0.42
CA MET A 1 -29.32 -3.33 0.22
C MET A 1 -28.07 -4.05 0.70
N SER A 2 -26.98 -3.97 -0.04
CA SER A 2 -25.70 -4.51 0.42
C SER A 2 -25.10 -3.50 1.39
N ALA A 3 -24.94 -3.88 2.65
CA ALA A 3 -24.16 -3.11 3.61
C ALA A 3 -22.76 -2.96 3.02
N ARG A 4 -22.34 -1.72 2.78
CA ARG A 4 -20.98 -1.44 2.33
C ARG A 4 -20.06 -1.94 3.43
N PHE A 5 -19.06 -2.75 3.07
CA PHE A 5 -17.97 -3.12 3.97
C PHE A 5 -17.25 -1.84 4.37
N ASP A 6 -17.76 -1.14 5.39
CA ASP A 6 -17.15 0.08 5.92
C ASP A 6 -15.84 -0.21 6.68
N THR A 7 -15.54 -1.50 6.86
CA THR A 7 -14.28 -1.98 7.44
C THR A 7 -13.45 -2.62 6.35
N CYS A 8 -12.41 -1.91 5.91
CA CYS A 8 -11.33 -2.51 5.16
C CYS A 8 -10.52 -3.44 6.07
N ASN A 9 -10.28 -4.68 5.63
CA ASN A 9 -9.44 -5.64 6.36
C ASN A 9 -8.06 -5.81 5.70
N GLY A 10 -7.82 -5.09 4.60
CA GLY A 10 -6.53 -5.06 3.93
C GLY A 10 -5.50 -4.22 4.67
N THR A 11 -4.25 -4.43 4.29
CA THR A 11 -3.12 -3.62 4.72
C THR A 11 -2.89 -2.53 3.68
N LEU A 12 -2.73 -1.28 4.13
CA LEU A 12 -2.29 -0.20 3.26
C LEU A 12 -0.77 -0.26 3.13
N VAL A 13 -0.26 -0.44 1.92
CA VAL A 13 1.16 -0.45 1.61
C VAL A 13 1.52 0.89 0.97
N ILE A 14 2.49 1.59 1.54
CA ILE A 14 3.00 2.86 1.03
C ILE A 14 4.25 2.59 0.19
N HIS A 15 4.21 2.98 -1.08
CA HIS A 15 5.30 2.70 -2.00
C HIS A 15 6.39 3.77 -1.94
N ALA A 16 7.66 3.34 -2.01
CA ALA A 16 8.81 4.23 -2.03
C ALA A 16 8.83 5.18 -3.25
N VAL A 17 8.23 4.77 -4.37
CA VAL A 17 8.05 5.60 -5.58
C VAL A 17 6.92 6.63 -5.43
N GLY A 18 6.25 6.66 -4.28
CA GLY A 18 5.03 7.41 -4.04
C GLY A 18 3.78 6.60 -4.41
N GLY A 19 2.68 6.95 -3.74
CA GLY A 19 1.40 6.24 -3.86
C GLY A 19 1.19 5.20 -2.77
N ALA A 20 -0.04 4.73 -2.69
CA ALA A 20 -0.47 3.71 -1.74
C ALA A 20 -1.30 2.66 -2.47
N GLU A 21 -1.23 1.42 -1.99
CA GLU A 21 -2.05 0.31 -2.46
C GLU A 21 -2.66 -0.40 -1.24
N CYS A 22 -3.91 -0.81 -1.34
CA CYS A 22 -4.50 -1.69 -0.35
C CYS A 22 -4.42 -3.13 -0.85
N THR A 23 -4.04 -4.07 0.03
CA THR A 23 -4.03 -5.50 -0.33
C THR A 23 -5.43 -6.09 -0.52
N GLU A 24 -6.48 -5.35 -0.16
CA GLU A 24 -7.87 -5.73 -0.41
C GLU A 24 -8.28 -5.29 -1.84
N PRO A 25 -8.60 -6.22 -2.75
CA PRO A 25 -8.80 -5.93 -4.18
C PRO A 25 -9.95 -4.96 -4.49
N ASP A 26 -10.96 -4.89 -3.61
CA ASP A 26 -12.12 -4.00 -3.78
C ASP A 26 -12.01 -2.70 -2.98
N CYS A 27 -10.89 -2.47 -2.28
CA CYS A 27 -10.67 -1.26 -1.50
C CYS A 27 -10.14 -0.12 -2.39
N VAL A 28 -10.98 0.89 -2.61
CA VAL A 28 -10.64 2.09 -3.38
C VAL A 28 -10.32 3.30 -2.51
N ASP A 29 -10.52 3.18 -1.21
CA ASP A 29 -10.15 4.20 -0.24
C ASP A 29 -8.72 3.90 0.19
N LEU A 30 -7.81 4.87 0.03
CA LEU A 30 -6.38 4.73 0.35
C LEU A 30 -5.96 5.71 1.45
N GLU A 31 -6.94 6.28 2.18
CA GLU A 31 -6.66 7.12 3.33
C GLU A 31 -6.09 6.29 4.49
N TYR A 32 -5.03 6.79 5.11
CA TYR A 32 -4.38 6.13 6.25
C TYR A 32 -5.34 5.77 7.38
N VAL A 33 -6.32 6.64 7.66
CA VAL A 33 -7.28 6.46 8.76
C VAL A 33 -8.32 5.37 8.52
N ARG A 34 -8.41 4.84 7.29
CA ARG A 34 -9.36 3.80 6.87
C ARG A 34 -8.80 2.39 7.02
N HIS A 35 -7.51 2.27 7.33
CA HIS A 35 -6.81 1.00 7.40
C HIS A 35 -6.27 0.76 8.80
N PHE A 36 -6.46 -0.47 9.29
CA PHE A 36 -5.96 -0.85 10.60
C PHE A 36 -4.43 -0.96 10.61
N LEU A 37 -3.86 -1.46 9.50
CA LEU A 37 -2.43 -1.62 9.34
C LEU A 37 -1.95 -0.84 8.12
N VAL A 38 -0.90 -0.03 8.34
CA VAL A 38 -0.17 0.68 7.30
C VAL A 38 1.28 0.20 7.38
N LEU A 39 1.84 -0.18 6.23
CA LEU A 39 3.23 -0.61 6.11
C LEU A 39 3.93 0.19 5.03
N GLU A 40 5.22 0.42 5.19
CA GLU A 40 6.06 0.85 4.09
C GLU A 40 6.40 -0.37 3.22
N CYS A 41 6.48 -0.19 1.90
CA CYS A 41 6.70 -1.29 0.97
C CYS A 41 8.04 -2.03 1.18
N GLU A 42 8.99 -1.36 1.85
CA GLU A 42 10.29 -1.91 2.23
C GLU A 42 10.20 -2.91 3.40
N GLU A 43 9.14 -2.84 4.20
CA GLU A 43 8.87 -3.79 5.29
C GLU A 43 8.20 -5.08 4.80
N VAL A 44 7.74 -5.11 3.53
CA VAL A 44 7.09 -6.28 2.95
C VAL A 44 8.11 -7.40 2.74
N THR A 45 7.82 -8.57 3.31
CA THR A 45 8.65 -9.77 3.10
C THR A 45 8.64 -10.19 1.63
N GLY A 46 9.83 -10.32 1.03
CA GLY A 46 10.00 -10.56 -0.41
C GLY A 46 10.31 -9.30 -1.21
N GLY A 47 10.22 -8.12 -0.59
CA GLY A 47 10.54 -6.82 -1.19
C GLY A 47 9.47 -6.29 -2.15
N CYS A 48 9.60 -5.01 -2.50
CA CYS A 48 8.78 -4.35 -3.51
C CYS A 48 9.61 -4.08 -4.76
N GLN A 49 9.06 -4.29 -5.95
CA GLN A 49 9.74 -3.90 -7.20
C GLN A 49 10.01 -2.39 -7.27
N CYS A 50 9.18 -1.61 -6.58
CA CYS A 50 9.27 -0.17 -6.53
C CYS A 50 10.56 0.35 -5.87
N THR A 51 11.14 -0.37 -4.89
CA THR A 51 12.38 0.07 -4.24
C THR A 51 13.55 0.05 -5.22
N ALA A 52 13.64 -0.97 -6.08
CA ALA A 52 14.67 -1.03 -7.12
C ALA A 52 14.63 0.21 -8.04
N LEU A 53 13.43 0.71 -8.39
CA LEU A 53 13.27 1.90 -9.22
C LEU A 53 13.82 3.16 -8.54
N VAL A 54 13.61 3.30 -7.23
CA VAL A 54 14.15 4.42 -6.44
C VAL A 54 15.67 4.35 -6.40
N GLU A 55 16.24 3.18 -6.11
CA GLU A 55 17.70 3.00 -6.06
C GLU A 55 18.37 3.34 -7.41
N PHE A 56 17.78 2.89 -8.52
CA PHE A 56 18.27 3.25 -9.86
C PHE A 56 18.23 4.76 -10.10
N ALA A 57 17.14 5.42 -9.72
CA ALA A 57 17.00 6.87 -9.89
C ALA A 57 18.01 7.66 -9.05
N GLN A 58 18.36 7.16 -7.86
CA GLN A 58 19.34 7.81 -6.96
C GLN A 58 20.79 7.59 -7.39
N ALA A 59 21.09 6.49 -8.08
CA ALA A 59 22.41 6.18 -8.61
C ALA A 59 22.72 6.88 -9.96
N SER A 60 21.78 7.65 -10.49
CA SER A 60 21.84 8.33 -11.80
C SER A 60 22.48 9.72 -11.72
#